data_AF-A0A2E2Y7K8-F1
#
_entry.id   AF-A0A2E2Y7K8-F1
#
_cell.length_a   1.000
_cell.length_b   1.000
_cell.length_c   1.000
_cell.angle_alpha   90.00
_cell.angle_beta   90.00
_cell.angle_gamma   90.00
#
_symmetry.space_group_name_H-M   'P 1'
#
loop_
_entity.id
_entity.type
_entity.pdbx_description
1 polymer ?
#
loop_
_entity_poly.entity_id
_entity_poly.type
_entity_poly.pdbx_seq_one_letter_code
_entity_poly.pdbx_strand_id
1 'polypeptide(L)'
;MNKTNSIKLACAFYSSQQTSYSLRMLLLITGISGVLETMPILISLPLIRSLFLGYQSVTIAWLELSLLYFSIVLGIILLIRFLVGRQAQFLNAKTRIELMTTFRQIQSKESRQLHKVNFGKSVQSINFLFVGWSQLLPGIVFTVIGICLSPKFGVITLLIIGIWVLILSRIKIKQDFWHANSSDLANSMDSLGNEELNTLSSFRINAARWDATNKNLREVVIISSLVLSLFVNNSLGIGADFDSILIIVVLLRGLQQLYTAYIMSQQLSGCHKYLVSSKELTKPSH
;
A
#
# COMPACT_ATOMS: atom_id res chain seq x y z
N MET A 1 2.58 13.65 25.06
CA MET A 1 2.24 14.22 23.73
C MET A 1 1.28 13.27 23.02
N ASN A 2 0.09 13.75 22.63
CA ASN A 2 -0.87 12.94 21.87
C ASN A 2 -0.23 12.55 20.52
N LYS A 3 0.12 11.27 20.34
CA LYS A 3 0.70 10.75 19.09
C LYS A 3 -0.33 10.94 17.97
N THR A 4 -0.25 12.07 17.27
CA THR A 4 -1.19 12.38 16.20
C THR A 4 -0.91 11.42 15.04
N ASN A 5 -1.93 10.71 14.56
CA ASN A 5 -1.76 9.73 13.48
C ASN A 5 -1.13 10.40 12.23
N SER A 6 -0.06 9.81 11.68
CA SER A 6 0.65 10.31 10.50
C SER A 6 -0.24 10.41 9.25
N ILE A 7 -1.27 9.56 9.13
CA ILE A 7 -2.30 9.68 8.09
C ILE A 7 -3.07 10.99 8.26
N LYS A 8 -3.52 11.29 9.48
CA LYS A 8 -4.25 12.54 9.79
C LYS A 8 -3.37 13.76 9.53
N LEU A 9 -2.08 13.69 9.86
CA LEU A 9 -1.12 14.75 9.59
C LEU A 9 -0.90 14.96 8.09
N ALA A 10 -0.79 13.89 7.30
CA ALA A 10 -0.64 13.98 5.84
C ALA A 10 -1.89 14.57 5.18
N CYS A 11 -3.10 14.15 5.61
CA CYS A 11 -4.35 14.74 5.14
C CYS A 11 -4.46 16.23 5.51
N ALA A 12 -4.07 16.60 6.73
CA ALA A 12 -4.07 17.99 7.18
C ALA A 12 -3.05 18.84 6.41
N PHE A 13 -1.83 18.32 6.21
CA PHE A 13 -0.81 18.95 5.39
C PHE A 13 -1.33 19.18 3.97
N TYR A 14 -1.93 18.17 3.33
CA TYR A 14 -2.50 18.33 2.00
C TYR A 14 -3.58 19.40 1.95
N SER A 15 -4.51 19.34 2.91
CA SER A 15 -5.67 20.24 2.95
C SER A 15 -5.29 21.70 3.23
N SER A 16 -4.10 21.95 3.79
CA SER A 16 -3.59 23.31 4.01
C SER A 16 -2.82 23.89 2.82
N GLN A 17 -2.64 23.12 1.73
CA GLN A 17 -1.93 23.58 0.54
C GLN A 17 -2.91 24.02 -0.54
N GLN A 18 -2.49 24.97 -1.37
CA GLN A 18 -3.20 25.30 -2.60
C GLN A 18 -2.85 24.27 -3.68
N THR A 19 -3.78 23.36 -3.96
CA THR A 19 -3.65 22.32 -4.99
C THR A 19 -4.80 22.38 -5.97
N SER A 20 -4.55 22.01 -7.23
CA SER A 20 -5.58 22.00 -8.28
C SER A 20 -6.71 20.99 -8.03
N TYR A 21 -6.44 19.95 -7.23
CA TYR A 21 -7.39 18.87 -6.96
C TYR A 21 -7.66 18.74 -5.47
N SER A 22 -8.87 18.34 -5.11
CA SER A 22 -9.22 18.06 -3.72
C SER A 22 -8.69 16.69 -3.28
N LEU A 23 -8.37 16.57 -1.99
CA LEU A 23 -7.91 15.30 -1.40
C LEU A 23 -8.91 14.17 -1.65
N ARG A 24 -10.21 14.47 -1.53
CA ARG A 24 -11.30 13.50 -1.71
C ARG A 24 -11.33 12.95 -3.14
N MET A 25 -11.18 13.82 -4.14
CA MET A 25 -11.13 13.41 -5.55
C MET A 25 -9.93 12.50 -5.82
N LEU A 26 -8.75 12.85 -5.30
CA LEU A 26 -7.55 12.04 -5.48
C LEU A 26 -7.67 10.68 -4.78
N LEU A 27 -8.20 10.63 -3.57
CA LEU A 27 -8.48 9.38 -2.87
C LEU A 27 -9.50 8.52 -3.63
N LEU A 28 -10.55 9.12 -4.19
CA LEU A 28 -11.54 8.39 -4.99
C LEU A 28 -10.90 7.78 -6.24
N ILE A 29 -10.21 8.59 -7.05
CA ILE A 29 -9.61 8.13 -8.31
C ILE A 29 -8.52 7.09 -8.06
N THR A 30 -7.66 7.30 -7.06
CA THR A 30 -6.59 6.33 -6.73
C THR A 30 -7.16 5.04 -6.14
N GLY A 31 -8.23 5.13 -5.35
CA GLY A 31 -8.95 3.96 -4.84
C GLY A 31 -9.59 3.13 -5.97
N ILE A 32 -10.34 3.77 -6.87
CA ILE A 32 -10.96 3.12 -8.04
C ILE A 32 -9.88 2.51 -8.93
N SER A 33 -8.79 3.25 -9.20
CA SER A 33 -7.66 2.73 -9.95
C SER A 33 -7.06 1.46 -9.33
N GLY A 34 -6.97 1.41 -8.00
CA GLY A 34 -6.46 0.23 -7.28
C GLY A 34 -7.36 -1.00 -7.42
N VAL A 35 -8.68 -0.81 -7.38
CA VAL A 35 -9.66 -1.89 -7.63
C VAL A 35 -9.56 -2.38 -9.06
N LEU A 36 -9.57 -1.46 -10.03
CA LEU A 36 -9.44 -1.78 -11.44
C LEU A 36 -8.10 -2.42 -11.80
N GLU A 37 -7.04 -2.19 -11.03
CA GLU A 37 -5.74 -2.86 -11.27
C GLU A 37 -5.85 -4.38 -11.11
N THR A 38 -6.65 -4.83 -10.16
CA THR A 38 -6.74 -6.23 -9.77
C THR A 38 -7.91 -6.96 -10.45
N MET A 39 -9.03 -6.27 -10.71
CA MET A 39 -10.21 -6.88 -11.35
C MET A 39 -9.92 -7.65 -12.66
N PRO A 40 -9.21 -7.09 -13.67
CA PRO A 40 -8.97 -7.79 -14.92
C PRO A 40 -8.15 -9.07 -14.74
N ILE A 41 -7.23 -9.11 -13.76
CA ILE A 41 -6.42 -10.29 -13.47
C ILE A 41 -7.30 -11.41 -12.89
N LEU A 42 -8.27 -11.06 -12.06
CA LEU A 42 -9.19 -12.03 -11.48
C LEU A 42 -10.20 -12.54 -12.52
N ILE A 43 -10.71 -11.64 -13.36
CA ILE A 43 -11.69 -11.96 -14.40
C ILE A 43 -11.05 -12.74 -15.57
N SER A 44 -9.72 -12.63 -15.78
CA SER A 44 -9.05 -13.44 -16.78
C SER A 44 -8.91 -14.91 -16.40
N LEU A 45 -8.96 -15.27 -15.12
CA LEU A 45 -8.78 -16.66 -14.68
C LEU A 45 -9.87 -17.62 -15.19
N PRO A 46 -11.18 -17.31 -15.09
CA PRO A 46 -12.24 -18.12 -15.71
C PRO A 46 -12.09 -18.24 -17.23
N LEU A 47 -11.64 -17.17 -17.89
CA LEU A 47 -11.40 -17.19 -19.34
C LEU A 47 -10.25 -18.12 -19.71
N ILE A 48 -9.12 -18.04 -19.00
CA ILE A 48 -7.96 -18.92 -19.20
C ILE A 48 -8.36 -20.38 -18.99
N ARG A 49 -9.12 -20.68 -17.93
CA ARG A 49 -9.64 -22.03 -17.67
C ARG A 49 -10.49 -22.53 -18.84
N SER A 50 -11.41 -21.71 -19.33
CA SER A 50 -12.33 -22.10 -20.41
C SER A 50 -11.58 -22.32 -21.73
N LEU A 51 -10.61 -21.46 -22.05
CA LEU A 51 -9.71 -21.63 -23.20
C LEU A 51 -8.89 -22.91 -23.10
N PHE A 52 -8.33 -23.21 -21.93
CA PHE A 52 -7.50 -24.40 -21.71
C PHE A 52 -8.31 -25.70 -21.80
N LEU A 53 -9.55 -25.71 -21.29
CA LEU A 53 -10.44 -26.87 -21.31
C LEU A 53 -11.25 -27.00 -22.61
N GLY A 54 -11.13 -26.06 -23.54
CA GLY A 54 -11.84 -26.06 -24.81
C GLY A 54 -13.34 -25.76 -24.70
N TYR A 55 -13.77 -25.06 -23.64
CA TYR A 55 -15.17 -24.68 -23.45
C TYR A 55 -15.55 -23.46 -24.29
N GLN A 56 -16.78 -23.47 -24.82
CA GLN A 56 -17.33 -22.38 -25.66
C GLN A 56 -17.99 -21.27 -24.83
N SER A 57 -18.21 -21.51 -23.54
CA SER A 57 -18.74 -20.57 -22.57
C SER A 57 -17.82 -20.44 -21.36
N VAL A 58 -17.86 -19.26 -20.74
CA VAL A 58 -17.20 -18.95 -19.49
C VAL A 58 -18.27 -18.82 -18.42
N THR A 59 -18.14 -19.59 -17.35
CA THR A 59 -19.03 -19.52 -16.19
C THR A 59 -18.36 -18.74 -15.06
N ILE A 60 -19.08 -17.76 -14.52
CA ILE A 60 -18.74 -17.07 -13.27
C ILE A 60 -19.95 -17.16 -12.35
N ALA A 61 -19.84 -17.94 -11.27
CA ALA A 61 -20.94 -18.22 -10.36
C ALA A 61 -22.19 -18.71 -11.14
N TRP A 62 -23.28 -17.93 -11.15
CA TRP A 62 -24.52 -18.24 -11.87
C TRP A 62 -24.61 -17.64 -13.28
N LEU A 63 -23.57 -16.95 -13.74
CA LEU A 63 -23.57 -16.23 -15.00
C LEU A 63 -22.74 -16.97 -16.05
N GLU A 64 -23.40 -17.39 -17.13
CA GLU A 64 -22.76 -18.05 -18.27
C GLU A 64 -22.74 -17.10 -19.47
N LEU A 65 -21.55 -16.84 -20.00
CA LEU A 65 -21.34 -15.98 -21.17
C LEU A 65 -20.60 -16.77 -22.25
N SER A 66 -20.90 -16.48 -23.51
CA SER A 66 -20.07 -17.02 -24.60
C SER A 66 -18.64 -16.49 -24.49
N LEU A 67 -17.67 -17.31 -24.92
CA LEU A 67 -16.26 -16.98 -24.84
C LEU A 67 -15.92 -15.66 -25.57
N LEU A 68 -16.58 -15.41 -26.71
CA LEU A 68 -16.42 -14.17 -27.48
C LEU A 68 -16.90 -12.94 -26.68
N TYR A 69 -18.12 -12.97 -26.15
CA TYR A 69 -18.68 -11.86 -25.38
C TYR A 69 -17.85 -11.59 -24.13
N PHE A 70 -17.46 -12.66 -23.42
CA PHE A 70 -16.61 -12.55 -22.25
C PHE A 70 -15.26 -11.86 -22.57
N SER A 71 -14.63 -12.23 -23.68
CA SER A 71 -13.35 -11.65 -24.11
C SER A 71 -13.48 -10.17 -24.46
N ILE A 72 -14.57 -9.77 -25.12
CA ILE A 72 -14.87 -8.36 -25.44
C ILE A 72 -15.04 -7.55 -24.15
N VAL A 73 -15.84 -8.05 -23.20
CA VAL A 73 -16.05 -7.40 -21.89
C VAL A 73 -14.73 -7.24 -21.14
N LEU A 74 -13.90 -8.29 -21.11
CA LEU A 74 -12.58 -8.21 -20.48
C LEU A 74 -11.68 -7.18 -21.18
N GLY A 75 -11.71 -7.10 -22.51
CA GLY A 75 -11.00 -6.08 -23.28
C GLY A 75 -11.42 -4.66 -22.91
N ILE A 76 -12.73 -4.41 -22.77
CA ILE A 76 -13.27 -3.12 -22.32
C ILE A 76 -12.80 -2.80 -20.89
N ILE A 77 -12.86 -3.77 -19.97
CA ILE A 77 -12.38 -3.59 -18.59
C ILE A 77 -10.89 -3.25 -18.56
N LEU A 78 -10.07 -3.89 -19.40
CA LEU A 78 -8.64 -3.59 -19.53
C LEU A 78 -8.39 -2.17 -20.03
N LEU A 79 -9.16 -1.70 -21.02
CA LEU A 79 -9.06 -0.33 -21.52
C LEU A 79 -9.45 0.69 -20.45
N ILE A 80 -10.55 0.45 -19.72
CA ILE A 80 -10.99 1.29 -18.61
C ILE A 80 -9.90 1.34 -17.53
N ARG A 81 -9.34 0.18 -17.14
CA ARG A 81 -8.20 0.12 -16.20
C ARG A 81 -7.04 0.98 -16.69
N PHE A 82 -6.65 0.85 -17.96
CA PHE A 82 -5.53 1.61 -18.51
C PHE A 82 -5.78 3.12 -18.41
N LEU A 83 -6.95 3.59 -18.83
CA LEU A 83 -7.31 5.01 -18.80
C LEU A 83 -7.36 5.56 -17.38
N VAL A 84 -8.04 4.88 -16.47
CA VAL A 84 -8.16 5.30 -15.06
C VAL A 84 -6.80 5.23 -14.36
N GLY A 85 -6.03 4.18 -14.59
CA GLY A 85 -4.69 4.01 -14.02
C GLY A 85 -3.72 5.09 -14.47
N ARG A 86 -3.70 5.39 -15.78
CA ARG A 86 -2.92 6.51 -16.32
C ARG A 86 -3.34 7.82 -15.67
N GLN A 87 -4.63 8.10 -15.56
CA GLN A 87 -5.13 9.33 -14.98
C GLN A 87 -4.76 9.45 -13.49
N ALA A 88 -4.92 8.37 -12.71
CA ALA A 88 -4.57 8.35 -11.29
C ALA A 88 -3.08 8.64 -11.07
N GLN A 89 -2.21 8.02 -11.85
CA GLN A 89 -0.76 8.24 -11.79
C GLN A 89 -0.40 9.67 -12.19
N PHE A 90 -0.99 10.18 -13.28
CA PHE A 90 -0.77 11.56 -13.73
C PHE A 90 -1.20 12.58 -12.68
N LEU A 91 -2.40 12.43 -12.09
CA LEU A 91 -2.92 13.35 -11.09
C LEU A 91 -2.07 13.35 -9.82
N ASN A 92 -1.62 12.17 -9.35
CA ASN A 92 -0.71 12.07 -8.21
C ASN A 92 0.64 12.78 -8.49
N ALA A 93 1.23 12.53 -9.66
CA ALA A 93 2.49 13.17 -10.06
C ALA A 93 2.35 14.70 -10.21
N LYS A 94 1.31 15.16 -10.92
CA LYS A 94 1.01 16.58 -11.12
C LYS A 94 0.84 17.29 -9.78
N THR A 95 0.07 16.72 -8.86
CA THR A 95 -0.14 17.28 -7.53
C THR A 95 1.17 17.47 -6.76
N ARG A 96 2.07 16.48 -6.79
CA ARG A 96 3.38 16.59 -6.14
C ARG A 96 4.25 17.68 -6.78
N ILE A 97 4.23 17.80 -8.11
CA ILE A 97 4.96 18.83 -8.84
C ILE A 97 4.41 20.22 -8.52
N GLU A 98 3.08 20.38 -8.47
CA GLU A 98 2.42 21.62 -8.08
C GLU A 98 2.83 22.02 -6.67
N LEU A 99 2.73 21.12 -5.69
CA LEU A 99 3.16 21.38 -4.31
C LEU A 99 4.61 21.88 -4.23
N MET A 100 5.53 21.22 -4.95
CA MET A 100 6.93 21.64 -5.00
C MET A 100 7.14 22.98 -5.71
N THR A 101 6.37 23.25 -6.77
CA THR A 101 6.45 24.49 -7.54
C THR A 101 5.91 25.66 -6.72
N THR A 102 4.74 25.51 -6.11
CA THR A 102 4.12 26.50 -5.24
C THR A 102 5.04 26.86 -4.07
N PHE A 103 5.66 25.86 -3.43
CA PHE A 103 6.66 26.10 -2.39
C PHE A 103 7.85 26.92 -2.90
N ARG A 104 8.34 26.63 -4.11
CA ARG A 104 9.45 27.40 -4.70
C ARG A 104 9.08 28.82 -5.08
N GLN A 105 7.83 29.08 -5.43
CA GLN A 105 7.34 30.39 -5.87
C GLN A 105 7.01 31.30 -4.69
N ILE A 106 6.41 30.76 -3.63
CA ILE A 106 5.95 31.56 -2.49
C ILE A 106 7.07 31.81 -1.47
N GLN A 107 7.94 30.83 -1.23
CA GLN A 107 8.93 30.92 -0.15
C GLN A 107 10.22 31.63 -0.60
N SER A 108 10.80 32.44 0.30
CA SER A 108 12.06 33.16 0.08
C SER A 108 13.24 32.21 -0.20
N LYS A 109 14.34 32.71 -0.79
CA LYS A 109 15.55 31.89 -1.04
C LYS A 109 16.08 31.22 0.23
N GLU A 110 16.09 31.96 1.34
CA GLU A 110 16.61 31.51 2.64
C GLU A 110 15.70 30.46 3.30
N SER A 111 14.38 30.73 3.35
CA SER A 111 13.37 29.75 3.83
C SER A 111 13.39 28.46 3.00
N ARG A 112 13.59 28.57 1.68
CA ARG A 112 13.71 27.40 0.80
C ARG A 112 14.93 26.55 1.14
N GLN A 113 16.09 27.13 1.40
CA GLN A 113 17.27 26.33 1.75
C GLN A 113 17.07 25.60 3.08
N LEU A 114 16.46 26.27 4.05
CA LEU A 114 16.23 25.73 5.39
C LEU A 114 15.16 24.62 5.42
N HIS A 115 14.08 24.78 4.65
CA HIS A 115 12.91 23.88 4.73
C HIS A 115 12.72 22.93 3.54
N LYS A 116 13.54 23.00 2.49
CA LYS A 116 13.41 22.16 1.27
C LYS A 116 13.34 20.66 1.59
N VAL A 117 14.17 20.19 2.51
CA VAL A 117 14.23 18.76 2.87
C VAL A 117 12.93 18.34 3.57
N ASN A 118 12.50 19.10 4.58
CA ASN A 118 11.28 18.81 5.34
C ASN A 118 10.04 18.85 4.44
N PHE A 119 9.91 19.90 3.63
CA PHE A 119 8.77 20.05 2.72
C PHE A 119 8.79 18.99 1.61
N GLY A 120 9.96 18.65 1.05
CA GLY A 120 10.11 17.56 0.10
C GLY A 120 9.70 16.20 0.66
N LYS A 121 10.06 15.91 1.92
CA LYS A 121 9.62 14.69 2.63
C LYS A 121 8.13 14.69 2.94
N SER A 122 7.54 15.84 3.26
CA SER A 122 6.08 15.98 3.41
C SER A 122 5.33 15.73 2.10
N VAL A 123 5.85 16.21 0.96
CA VAL A 123 5.28 15.87 -0.36
C VAL A 123 5.48 14.40 -0.71
N GLN A 124 6.62 13.79 -0.34
CA GLN A 124 6.81 12.34 -0.46
C GLN A 124 5.79 11.55 0.36
N SER A 125 5.40 12.05 1.54
CA SER A 125 4.39 11.43 2.38
C SER A 125 3.01 11.38 1.71
N ILE A 126 2.66 12.39 0.89
CA ILE A 126 1.43 12.39 0.09
C ILE A 126 1.44 11.26 -0.94
N ASN A 127 2.60 10.96 -1.54
CA ASN A 127 2.73 9.81 -2.42
C ASN A 127 2.46 8.50 -1.67
N PHE A 128 3.02 8.33 -0.46
CA PHE A 128 2.77 7.14 0.36
C PHE A 128 1.31 7.02 0.79
N LEU A 129 0.64 8.13 1.06
CA LEU A 129 -0.79 8.15 1.36
C LEU A 129 -1.61 7.62 0.17
N PHE A 130 -1.39 8.16 -1.04
CA PHE A 130 -2.16 7.77 -2.22
C PHE A 130 -1.84 6.36 -2.71
N VAL A 131 -0.56 5.98 -2.73
CA VAL A 131 -0.16 4.61 -3.06
C VAL A 131 -0.64 3.63 -1.99
N GLY A 132 -0.58 4.00 -0.71
CA GLY A 132 -1.11 3.18 0.37
C GLY A 132 -2.62 2.99 0.25
N TRP A 133 -3.36 4.05 -0.05
CA TRP A 133 -4.81 4.01 -0.23
C TRP A 133 -5.23 3.17 -1.44
N SER A 134 -4.51 3.30 -2.56
CA SER A 134 -4.77 2.51 -3.78
C SER A 134 -4.49 1.01 -3.58
N GLN A 135 -3.85 0.61 -2.49
CA GLN A 135 -3.68 -0.80 -2.11
C GLN A 135 -4.63 -1.19 -0.98
N LEU A 136 -4.89 -0.29 -0.03
CA LEU A 136 -5.77 -0.57 1.11
C LEU A 136 -7.21 -0.85 0.67
N LEU A 137 -7.79 0.04 -0.15
CA LEU A 137 -9.18 -0.10 -0.58
C LEU A 137 -9.42 -1.42 -1.33
N PRO A 138 -8.67 -1.74 -2.42
CA PRO A 138 -8.87 -3.02 -3.09
C PRO A 138 -8.48 -4.21 -2.22
N GLY A 139 -7.48 -4.08 -1.35
CA GLY A 139 -7.11 -5.13 -0.41
C GLY A 139 -8.28 -5.52 0.50
N ILE A 140 -8.98 -4.53 1.08
CA ILE A 140 -10.20 -4.77 1.86
C ILE A 140 -11.27 -5.42 0.99
N VAL A 141 -11.56 -4.84 -0.18
CA VAL A 141 -12.61 -5.33 -1.08
C VAL A 141 -12.40 -6.78 -1.48
N PHE A 142 -11.21 -7.15 -1.98
CA PHE A 142 -10.94 -8.50 -2.44
C PHE A 142 -10.80 -9.51 -1.31
N THR A 143 -10.23 -9.11 -0.16
CA THR A 143 -10.23 -10.00 1.01
C THR A 143 -11.64 -10.30 1.50
N VAL A 144 -12.52 -9.29 1.58
CA VAL A 144 -13.93 -9.48 1.96
C VAL A 144 -14.67 -10.34 0.95
N ILE A 145 -14.54 -10.05 -0.36
CA ILE A 145 -15.14 -10.89 -1.42
C ILE A 145 -14.67 -12.33 -1.29
N GLY A 146 -13.37 -12.56 -1.09
CA GLY A 146 -12.81 -13.89 -0.93
C GLY A 146 -13.37 -14.65 0.28
N ILE A 147 -13.55 -13.97 1.42
CA ILE A 147 -14.18 -14.56 2.61
C ILE A 147 -15.66 -14.83 2.36
N CYS A 148 -16.38 -13.94 1.68
CA CYS A 148 -17.78 -14.17 1.33
C CYS A 148 -17.95 -15.36 0.38
N LEU A 149 -17.03 -15.55 -0.58
CA LEU A 149 -17.05 -16.67 -1.52
C LEU A 149 -16.63 -18.00 -0.87
N SER A 150 -15.72 -17.99 0.10
CA SER A 150 -15.39 -19.19 0.90
C SER A 150 -15.17 -18.83 2.37
N PRO A 151 -16.24 -18.82 3.20
CA PRO A 151 -16.16 -18.38 4.58
C PRO A 151 -15.21 -19.23 5.42
N LYS A 152 -15.25 -20.56 5.29
CA LYS A 152 -14.41 -21.48 6.06
C LYS A 152 -12.93 -21.27 5.75
N PHE A 153 -12.57 -21.26 4.47
CA PHE A 153 -11.20 -21.03 4.02
C PHE A 153 -10.70 -19.63 4.42
N GLY A 154 -11.54 -18.61 4.25
CA GLY A 154 -11.25 -17.24 4.62
C GLY A 154 -10.95 -17.08 6.13
N VAL A 155 -11.77 -17.67 7.00
CA VAL A 155 -11.56 -17.61 8.46
C VAL A 155 -10.26 -18.31 8.86
N ILE A 156 -9.98 -19.51 8.33
CA ILE A 156 -8.72 -20.22 8.60
C ILE A 156 -7.52 -19.35 8.17
N THR A 157 -7.61 -18.74 6.99
CA THR A 157 -6.57 -17.84 6.47
C THR A 157 -6.36 -16.64 7.37
N LEU A 158 -7.43 -16.00 7.85
CA LEU A 158 -7.33 -14.87 8.78
C LEU A 158 -6.71 -15.26 10.12
N LEU A 159 -7.03 -16.44 10.66
CA LEU A 159 -6.44 -16.94 11.90
C LEU A 159 -4.91 -17.12 11.76
N ILE A 160 -4.47 -17.74 10.67
CA ILE A 160 -3.03 -17.93 10.40
C ILE A 160 -2.33 -16.58 10.22
N ILE A 161 -2.97 -15.63 9.54
CA ILE A 161 -2.43 -14.26 9.40
C ILE A 161 -2.39 -13.56 10.76
N GLY A 162 -3.36 -13.79 11.64
CA GLY A 162 -3.34 -13.29 13.01
C GLY A 162 -2.07 -13.70 13.77
N ILE A 163 -1.61 -14.94 13.57
CA ILE A 163 -0.32 -15.42 14.13
C ILE A 163 0.84 -14.63 13.51
N TRP A 164 0.84 -14.45 12.19
CA TRP A 164 1.87 -13.65 11.52
C TRP A 164 1.90 -12.19 11.97
N VAL A 165 0.76 -11.57 12.29
CA VAL A 165 0.69 -10.20 12.82
C VAL A 165 1.50 -10.07 14.11
N LEU A 166 1.53 -11.10 14.96
CA LEU A 166 2.35 -11.10 16.18
C LEU A 166 3.86 -11.07 15.84
N ILE A 167 4.29 -11.90 14.88
CA ILE A 167 5.68 -11.94 14.41
C ILE A 167 6.07 -10.62 13.75
N LEU A 168 5.20 -10.09 12.88
CA LEU A 168 5.39 -8.81 12.20
C LEU A 168 5.49 -7.66 13.18
N SER A 169 4.71 -7.68 14.26
CA SER A 169 4.78 -6.69 15.33
C SER A 169 6.13 -6.71 16.03
N ARG A 170 6.71 -7.90 16.29
CA ARG A 170 8.06 -8.02 16.88
C ARG A 170 9.15 -7.49 15.95
N ILE A 171 9.06 -7.78 14.65
CA ILE A 171 9.98 -7.27 13.64
C ILE A 171 9.88 -5.74 13.55
N LYS A 172 8.65 -5.21 13.54
CA LYS A 172 8.40 -3.78 13.52
C LYS A 172 9.02 -3.07 14.72
N ILE A 173 8.89 -3.62 15.93
CA ILE A 173 9.51 -3.04 17.14
C ILE A 173 11.03 -2.94 16.97
N LYS A 174 11.70 -3.99 16.45
CA LYS A 174 13.14 -3.94 16.18
C LYS A 174 13.48 -2.91 15.10
N GLN A 175 12.72 -2.88 14.01
CA GLN A 175 12.91 -1.90 12.94
C GLN A 175 12.78 -0.46 13.47
N ASP A 176 11.73 -0.17 14.24
CA ASP A 176 11.47 1.16 14.81
C ASP A 176 12.57 1.56 15.80
N PHE A 177 13.11 0.62 16.59
CA PHE A 177 14.25 0.86 17.49
C PHE A 177 15.50 1.33 16.74
N TRP A 178 15.91 0.61 15.68
CA TRP A 178 17.10 0.99 14.91
C TRP A 178 16.90 2.31 14.15
N HIS A 179 15.69 2.57 13.64
CA HIS A 179 15.38 3.85 12.98
C HIS A 179 15.37 5.04 13.95
N ALA A 180 14.86 4.85 15.17
CA ALA A 180 14.86 5.90 16.19
C ALA A 180 16.30 6.28 16.56
N ASN A 181 17.13 5.29 16.94
CA ASN A 181 18.52 5.54 17.31
C ASN A 181 19.35 6.13 16.17
N SER A 182 19.13 5.66 14.92
CA SER A 182 19.77 6.26 13.75
C SER A 182 19.32 7.70 13.51
N SER A 183 18.05 8.03 13.75
CA SER A 183 17.54 9.40 13.59
C SER A 183 18.08 10.33 14.66
N ASP A 184 18.23 9.84 15.89
CA ASP A 184 18.66 10.66 17.01
C ASP A 184 20.14 11.01 16.88
N LEU A 185 21.02 10.06 16.52
CA LEU A 185 22.41 10.37 16.20
C LEU A 185 22.55 11.21 14.91
N ALA A 186 21.70 10.99 13.90
CA ALA A 186 21.78 11.77 12.67
C ALA A 186 21.43 13.26 12.87
N ASN A 187 20.66 13.60 13.91
CA ASN A 187 20.37 15.00 14.25
C ASN A 187 21.58 15.74 14.83
N SER A 188 22.58 15.00 15.33
CA SER A 188 23.83 15.53 15.88
C SER A 188 25.02 15.28 14.96
N MET A 189 24.78 14.90 13.69
CA MET A 189 25.80 14.36 12.78
C MET A 189 27.03 15.27 12.61
N ASP A 190 26.82 16.59 12.62
CA ASP A 190 27.90 17.59 12.47
C ASP A 190 28.77 17.76 13.73
N SER A 191 28.31 17.25 14.89
CA SER A 191 29.03 17.28 16.17
C SER A 191 29.54 15.90 16.62
N LEU A 192 29.33 14.84 15.83
CA LEU A 192 29.70 13.48 16.21
C LEU A 192 31.21 13.24 16.06
N GLY A 193 31.80 12.56 17.03
CA GLY A 193 33.16 12.02 16.91
C GLY A 193 33.24 10.81 15.97
N ASN A 194 34.46 10.36 15.63
CA ASN A 194 34.66 9.21 14.73
C ASN A 194 34.02 7.89 15.24
N GLU A 195 34.01 7.64 16.56
CA GLU A 195 33.36 6.45 17.14
C GLU A 195 31.82 6.52 17.04
N GLU A 196 31.24 7.69 17.24
CA GLU A 196 29.80 7.91 17.14
C GLU A 196 29.33 7.86 15.67
N LEU A 197 30.16 8.31 14.73
CA LEU A 197 29.94 8.13 13.29
C LEU A 197 29.92 6.65 12.88
N ASN A 198 30.83 5.84 13.43
CA ASN A 198 30.82 4.38 13.23
C ASN A 198 29.56 3.74 13.83
N THR A 199 29.13 4.21 15.01
CA THR A 199 27.90 3.76 15.67
C THR A 199 26.66 4.13 14.84
N LEU A 200 26.59 5.36 14.31
CA LEU A 200 25.55 5.82 13.39
C LEU A 200 25.49 4.96 12.13
N SER A 201 26.65 4.65 11.54
CA SER A 201 26.74 3.75 10.38
C SER A 201 26.17 2.37 10.70
N SER A 202 26.55 1.78 11.85
CA SER A 202 26.04 0.49 12.29
C SER A 202 24.51 0.49 12.50
N PHE A 203 23.95 1.56 13.06
CA PHE A 203 22.51 1.72 13.24
C PHE A 203 21.77 1.85 11.91
N ARG A 204 22.33 2.59 10.93
CA ARG A 204 21.78 2.69 9.58
C ARG A 204 21.78 1.36 8.85
N ILE A 205 22.88 0.60 8.93
CA ILE A 205 23.00 -0.73 8.31
C ILE A 205 21.97 -1.69 8.93
N ASN A 206 21.86 -1.72 10.25
CA ASN A 206 20.89 -2.58 10.93
C ASN A 206 19.44 -2.17 10.61
N ALA A 207 19.14 -0.86 10.58
CA ALA A 207 17.82 -0.38 10.17
C ALA A 207 17.49 -0.80 8.72
N ALA A 208 18.44 -0.67 7.80
CA ALA A 208 18.28 -1.12 6.42
C ALA A 208 18.08 -2.64 6.31
N ARG A 209 18.79 -3.43 7.12
CA ARG A 209 18.64 -4.89 7.18
C ARG A 209 17.24 -5.28 7.61
N TRP A 210 16.72 -4.69 8.69
CA TRP A 210 15.37 -4.96 9.17
C TRP A 210 14.28 -4.47 8.21
N ASP A 211 14.48 -3.34 7.54
CA ASP A 211 13.58 -2.87 6.47
C ASP A 211 13.54 -3.85 5.28
N ALA A 212 14.70 -4.37 4.87
CA ALA A 212 14.79 -5.39 3.83
C ALA A 212 14.11 -6.70 4.26
N THR A 213 14.30 -7.14 5.51
CA THR A 213 13.61 -8.32 6.04
C THR A 213 12.09 -8.13 6.00
N ASN A 214 11.56 -7.00 6.47
CA ASN A 214 10.13 -6.74 6.51
C ASN A 214 9.49 -6.67 5.11
N LYS A 215 10.20 -6.13 4.11
CA LYS A 215 9.75 -6.10 2.71
C LYS A 215 9.65 -7.49 2.08
N ASN A 216 10.66 -8.34 2.31
CA ASN A 216 10.70 -9.70 1.75
C ASN A 216 9.83 -10.70 2.52
N LEU A 217 9.56 -10.44 3.80
CA LEU A 217 8.68 -11.29 4.60
C LEU A 217 7.23 -11.31 4.08
N ARG A 218 6.83 -10.32 3.28
CA ARG A 218 5.53 -10.26 2.59
C ARG A 218 5.17 -11.58 1.93
N GLU A 219 6.05 -12.08 1.06
CA GLU A 219 5.77 -13.27 0.25
C GLU A 219 5.72 -14.51 1.13
N VAL A 220 6.62 -14.61 2.10
CA VAL A 220 6.65 -15.71 3.08
C VAL A 220 5.34 -15.75 3.88
N VAL A 221 4.92 -14.63 4.47
CA VAL A 221 3.67 -14.53 5.24
C VAL A 221 2.49 -14.97 4.39
N ILE A 222 2.38 -14.42 3.19
CA ILE A 222 1.19 -14.61 2.35
C ILE A 222 1.14 -16.02 1.77
N ILE A 223 2.22 -16.50 1.17
CA ILE A 223 2.27 -17.83 0.53
C ILE A 223 2.15 -18.92 1.60
N SER A 224 2.88 -18.80 2.72
CA SER A 224 2.78 -19.80 3.81
C SER A 224 1.38 -19.82 4.42
N SER A 225 0.74 -18.66 4.61
CA SER A 225 -0.63 -18.59 5.13
C SER A 225 -1.61 -19.32 4.22
N LEU A 226 -1.50 -19.13 2.91
CA LEU A 226 -2.38 -19.78 1.94
C LEU A 226 -2.13 -21.29 1.84
N VAL A 227 -0.87 -21.72 1.74
CA VAL A 227 -0.52 -23.14 1.69
C VAL A 227 -0.98 -23.86 2.96
N LEU A 228 -0.75 -23.28 4.13
CA LEU A 228 -1.18 -23.86 5.40
C LEU A 228 -2.71 -23.87 5.50
N SER A 229 -3.40 -22.81 5.06
CA SER A 229 -4.87 -22.76 5.03
C SER A 229 -5.44 -23.84 4.13
N LEU A 230 -4.83 -24.08 2.96
CA LEU A 230 -5.23 -25.14 2.05
C LEU A 230 -5.02 -26.52 2.64
N PHE A 231 -3.86 -26.74 3.26
CA PHE A 231 -3.56 -28.00 3.94
C PHE A 231 -4.55 -28.30 5.06
N VAL A 232 -4.82 -27.31 5.93
CA VAL A 232 -5.80 -27.45 7.01
C VAL A 232 -7.20 -27.70 6.46
N ASN A 233 -7.64 -26.94 5.46
CA ASN A 233 -8.95 -27.10 4.85
C ASN A 233 -9.13 -28.48 4.21
N ASN A 234 -8.08 -29.00 3.56
CA ASN A 234 -8.07 -30.35 2.99
C ASN A 234 -8.10 -31.43 4.09
N SER A 235 -7.29 -31.28 5.14
CA SER A 235 -7.22 -32.24 6.24
C SER A 235 -8.53 -32.35 7.03
N LEU A 236 -9.31 -31.28 7.08
CA LEU A 236 -10.62 -31.24 7.73
C LEU A 236 -11.74 -31.84 6.85
N GLY A 237 -11.43 -32.34 5.65
CA GLY A 237 -12.42 -32.88 4.72
C GLY A 237 -13.40 -31.84 4.19
N ILE A 238 -13.03 -30.56 4.23
CA ILE A 238 -13.90 -29.43 3.83
C ILE A 238 -13.80 -29.18 2.30
N GLY A 239 -13.08 -30.02 1.55
CA GLY A 239 -12.82 -29.82 0.13
C GLY A 239 -13.78 -30.57 -0.79
N ALA A 240 -14.44 -29.84 -1.69
CA ALA A 240 -14.29 -29.99 -3.14
C ALA A 240 -15.43 -29.29 -3.88
N ASP A 241 -15.27 -28.02 -4.22
CA ASP A 241 -15.82 -27.49 -5.46
C ASP A 241 -14.74 -26.64 -6.14
N PHE A 242 -14.53 -26.89 -7.43
CA PHE A 242 -13.41 -26.41 -8.25
C PHE A 242 -13.37 -24.88 -8.46
N ASP A 243 -14.30 -24.13 -7.85
CA ASP A 243 -14.27 -22.66 -7.71
C ASP A 243 -13.17 -22.18 -6.74
N SER A 244 -12.51 -23.12 -6.06
CA SER A 244 -11.41 -22.91 -5.10
C SER A 244 -10.26 -22.05 -5.62
N ILE A 245 -9.78 -22.24 -6.87
CA ILE A 245 -8.59 -21.51 -7.37
C ILE A 245 -8.87 -20.01 -7.51
N LEU A 246 -10.04 -19.64 -8.06
CA LEU A 246 -10.41 -18.23 -8.20
C LEU A 246 -10.45 -17.56 -6.81
N ILE A 247 -11.08 -18.23 -5.84
CA ILE A 247 -11.21 -17.72 -4.47
C ILE A 247 -9.84 -17.59 -3.79
N ILE A 248 -8.96 -18.58 -3.97
CA ILE A 248 -7.57 -18.52 -3.48
C ILE A 248 -6.84 -17.32 -4.08
N VAL A 249 -6.97 -17.08 -5.39
CA VAL A 249 -6.27 -15.95 -6.04
C VAL A 249 -6.88 -14.61 -5.61
N VAL A 250 -8.20 -14.51 -5.45
CA VAL A 250 -8.88 -13.32 -4.90
C VAL A 250 -8.35 -13.00 -3.50
N LEU A 251 -8.29 -13.99 -2.61
CA LEU A 251 -7.77 -13.83 -1.25
C LEU A 251 -6.29 -13.48 -1.25
N LEU A 252 -5.47 -14.23 -2.00
CA LEU A 252 -4.03 -13.98 -2.16
C LEU A 252 -3.78 -12.53 -2.55
N ARG A 253 -4.49 -12.07 -3.58
CA ARG A 253 -4.31 -10.72 -4.11
C ARG A 253 -4.78 -9.66 -3.11
N GLY A 254 -5.92 -9.86 -2.44
CA GLY A 254 -6.39 -8.96 -1.38
C GLY A 254 -5.37 -8.83 -0.24
N LEU A 255 -4.83 -9.96 0.24
CA LEU A 255 -3.83 -9.98 1.30
C LEU A 255 -2.49 -9.33 0.89
N GLN A 256 -2.04 -9.53 -0.35
CA GLN A 256 -0.87 -8.83 -0.91
C GLN A 256 -1.04 -7.32 -0.91
N GLN A 257 -2.23 -6.85 -1.28
CA GLN A 257 -2.55 -5.43 -1.29
C GLN A 257 -2.63 -4.86 0.14
N LEU A 258 -3.24 -5.59 1.08
CA LEU A 258 -3.27 -5.21 2.50
C LEU A 258 -1.86 -5.11 3.11
N TYR A 259 -0.99 -6.08 2.82
CA TYR A 259 0.41 -6.04 3.29
C TYR A 259 1.19 -4.88 2.66
N THR A 260 0.92 -4.58 1.38
CA THR A 260 1.52 -3.42 0.70
C THR A 260 1.04 -2.11 1.33
N ALA A 261 -0.26 -1.98 1.62
CA ALA A 261 -0.82 -0.85 2.33
C ALA A 261 -0.22 -0.68 3.73
N TYR A 262 0.00 -1.78 4.44
CA TYR A 262 0.72 -1.79 5.71
C TYR A 262 2.14 -1.21 5.56
N ILE A 263 2.95 -1.68 4.60
CA ILE A 263 4.29 -1.10 4.36
C ILE A 263 4.21 0.39 4.02
N MET A 264 3.28 0.81 3.17
CA MET A 264 3.10 2.23 2.83
C MET A 264 2.72 3.07 4.05
N SER A 265 1.91 2.53 4.97
CA SER A 265 1.59 3.19 6.24
C SER A 265 2.82 3.33 7.15
N GLN A 266 3.75 2.37 7.12
CA GLN A 266 5.02 2.48 7.85
C GLN A 266 5.92 3.56 7.24
N GLN A 267 6.03 3.62 5.92
CA GLN A 267 6.76 4.67 5.21
C GLN A 267 6.19 6.06 5.50
N LEU A 268 4.86 6.17 5.53
CA LEU A 268 4.14 7.37 5.94
C LEU A 268 4.44 7.74 7.41
N SER A 269 4.49 6.75 8.30
CA SER A 269 4.89 6.96 9.70
C SER A 269 6.34 7.44 9.82
N GLY A 270 7.24 6.97 8.96
CA GLY A 270 8.61 7.48 8.87
C GLY A 270 8.68 8.97 8.49
N CYS A 271 7.65 9.50 7.84
CA CYS A 271 7.55 10.92 7.51
C CYS A 271 6.95 11.80 8.63
N HIS A 272 6.62 11.24 9.79
CA HIS A 272 5.90 11.93 10.86
C HIS A 272 6.57 13.24 11.30
N LYS A 273 7.89 13.22 11.59
CA LYS A 273 8.63 14.41 12.05
C LYS A 273 8.54 15.57 11.04
N TYR A 274 8.62 15.26 9.74
CA TYR A 274 8.54 16.27 8.67
C TYR A 274 7.13 16.85 8.52
N LEU A 275 6.10 16.02 8.68
CA LEU A 275 4.70 16.44 8.63
C LEU A 275 4.34 17.38 9.80
N VAL A 276 4.88 17.13 10.99
CA VAL A 276 4.74 18.03 12.16
C VAL A 276 5.43 19.35 11.88
N SER A 277 6.70 19.35 11.46
CA SER A 277 7.45 20.56 11.12
C SER A 277 6.80 21.39 10.00
N SER A 278 6.19 20.73 9.02
CA SER A 278 5.52 21.41 7.90
C SER A 278 4.21 22.11 8.30
N LYS A 279 3.63 21.74 9.45
CA LYS A 279 2.44 22.39 10.01
C LYS A 279 2.78 23.75 10.64
N GLU A 280 4.01 23.94 11.09
CA GLU A 280 4.48 25.21 11.64
C GLU A 280 4.72 26.24 10.54
N LEU A 281 5.11 25.79 9.34
CA LEU A 281 5.30 26.60 8.14
C LEU A 281 4.00 27.13 7.51
N THR A 282 2.84 26.55 7.85
CA THR A 282 1.53 26.92 7.29
C THR A 282 0.67 27.76 8.24
N LYS A 283 1.18 28.12 9.43
CA LYS A 283 0.51 29.13 10.26
C LYS A 283 0.71 30.52 9.65
N PRO A 284 -0.35 31.32 9.43
CA PRO A 284 -0.18 32.72 9.10
C PRO A 284 0.55 33.40 10.27
N SER A 285 1.63 34.12 9.96
CA SER A 285 2.23 35.09 10.88
C SER A 285 1.17 36.16 11.15
N HIS A 286 0.55 36.09 12.33
CA HIS A 286 -0.25 37.18 12.87
C HIS A 286 0.67 38.31 13.36
#